data_AF-A0A848XTW1-F1
#
_entry.id   AF-A0A848XTW1-F1
#
_cell.length_a   1.000
_cell.length_b   1.000
_cell.length_c   1.000
_cell.angle_alpha   90.00
_cell.angle_beta   90.00
_cell.angle_gamma   90.00
#
_symmetry.space_group_name_H-M   'P 1'
#
loop_
_entity.id
_entity.type
_entity.pdbx_description
1 polymer ?
#
loop_
_entity_poly.entity_id
_entity_poly.type
_entity_poly.pdbx_seq_one_letter_code
_entity_poly.pdbx_strand_id
1 'polypeptide(L)'
;PWRKSLGVFTLFDFSAKFDPVPAMLTQNHESVLSDFYGLTTSFRSDRLKPGVVQLAKEGAWAKYIHGNLGEGTWTYYGGHDPEDPEHQIGDPPTDLELHPNSPGYRLILNNVLFPAAKKKTLKT
;
A
#
# COMPACT_ATOMS: atom_id res chain seq x y z
N PRO A 1 -11.47 -20.59 12.31
CA PRO A 1 -10.60 -19.47 12.76
C PRO A 1 -10.97 -18.17 12.02
N TRP A 2 -11.14 -17.06 12.76
CA TRP A 2 -11.55 -15.76 12.22
C TRP A 2 -10.39 -15.02 11.51
N ARG A 3 -9.15 -15.44 11.78
CA ARG A 3 -7.90 -14.93 11.18
C ARG A 3 -7.40 -15.92 10.13
N LYS A 4 -7.11 -15.43 8.92
CA LYS A 4 -6.41 -16.20 7.88
C LYS A 4 -4.91 -16.20 8.17
N SER A 5 -4.18 -17.24 7.73
CA SER A 5 -2.72 -17.24 7.77
C SER A 5 -2.15 -16.14 6.88
N LEU A 6 -1.02 -15.55 7.28
CA LEU A 6 -0.27 -14.63 6.43
C LEU A 6 0.25 -15.35 5.19
N GLY A 7 0.27 -14.63 4.09
CA GLY A 7 0.87 -15.04 2.84
C GLY A 7 1.77 -13.94 2.30
N VAL A 8 1.64 -13.69 1.00
CA VAL A 8 2.30 -12.59 0.31
C VAL A 8 1.29 -11.88 -0.57
N PHE A 9 1.55 -10.61 -0.88
CA PHE A 9 0.77 -9.87 -1.86
C PHE A 9 1.67 -9.28 -2.94
N THR A 10 1.12 -9.12 -4.13
CA THR A 10 1.85 -8.66 -5.31
C THR A 10 1.36 -7.27 -5.69
N LEU A 11 2.30 -6.36 -5.96
CA LEU A 11 2.04 -5.04 -6.51
C LEU A 11 1.64 -5.15 -7.99
N PHE A 12 0.77 -4.25 -8.44
CA PHE A 12 0.51 -4.08 -9.86
C PHE A 12 1.54 -3.15 -10.50
N ASP A 13 1.93 -3.48 -11.74
CA ASP A 13 2.76 -2.63 -12.58
C ASP A 13 1.88 -1.63 -13.35
N PHE A 14 2.19 -0.35 -13.16
CA PHE A 14 1.47 0.76 -13.79
C PHE A 14 2.40 1.52 -14.73
N SER A 15 1.83 2.02 -15.83
CA SER A 15 2.60 2.87 -16.74
C SER A 15 2.82 4.23 -16.11
N ALA A 16 4.08 4.62 -15.87
CA ALA A 16 4.42 5.95 -15.38
C ALA A 16 3.95 7.08 -16.33
N LYS A 17 3.67 6.78 -17.60
CA LYS A 17 3.16 7.73 -18.59
C LYS A 17 1.64 7.91 -18.49
N PHE A 18 0.90 6.82 -18.32
CA PHE A 18 -0.58 6.84 -18.37
C PHE A 18 -1.21 6.88 -16.98
N ASP A 19 -0.56 6.26 -15.99
CA ASP A 19 -1.03 6.07 -14.63
C ASP A 19 0.02 6.57 -13.62
N PRO A 20 0.40 7.87 -13.66
CA PRO A 20 1.53 8.39 -12.89
C PRO A 20 1.33 8.25 -11.37
N VAL A 21 0.10 8.41 -10.86
CA VAL A 21 -0.17 8.29 -9.42
C VAL A 21 -0.07 6.84 -8.95
N PRO A 22 -0.79 5.86 -9.54
CA PRO A 22 -0.57 4.45 -9.24
C PRO A 22 0.90 4.01 -9.35
N ALA A 23 1.61 4.44 -10.40
CA ALA A 23 3.02 4.10 -10.59
C ALA A 23 3.94 4.66 -9.49
N MET A 24 3.67 5.87 -8.99
CA MET A 24 4.40 6.43 -7.85
C MET A 24 4.07 5.68 -6.55
N LEU A 25 2.79 5.36 -6.34
CA LEU A 25 2.33 4.66 -5.13
C LEU A 25 2.91 3.25 -5.04
N THR A 26 3.01 2.52 -6.15
CA THR A 26 3.60 1.16 -6.20
C THR A 26 5.10 1.14 -6.43
N GLN A 27 5.78 2.30 -6.48
CA GLN A 27 7.22 2.35 -6.72
C GLN A 27 7.99 1.68 -5.57
N ASN A 28 8.55 0.51 -5.83
CA ASN A 28 9.26 -0.28 -4.84
C ASN A 28 10.39 -1.10 -5.49
N HIS A 29 11.36 -1.53 -4.67
CA HIS A 29 12.45 -2.41 -5.10
C HIS A 29 12.04 -3.89 -5.07
N GLU A 30 10.91 -4.21 -4.46
CA GLU A 30 10.25 -5.52 -4.50
C GLU A 30 8.82 -5.41 -5.03
N SER A 31 8.39 -6.40 -5.82
CA SER A 31 7.02 -6.46 -6.35
C SER A 31 6.13 -7.46 -5.62
N VAL A 32 6.71 -8.33 -4.78
CA VAL A 32 6.00 -9.30 -3.93
C VAL A 32 6.45 -9.07 -2.50
N LEU A 33 5.50 -8.78 -1.61
CA LEU A 33 5.79 -8.42 -0.21
C LEU A 33 5.08 -9.39 0.73
N SER A 34 5.69 -9.63 1.89
CA SER A 34 5.07 -10.38 2.99
C SER A 34 3.81 -9.67 3.48
N ASP A 35 2.75 -10.44 3.71
CA ASP A 35 1.53 -9.94 4.34
C ASP A 35 1.74 -9.71 5.85
N PHE A 36 0.94 -8.82 6.43
CA PHE A 36 1.03 -8.50 7.85
C PHE A 36 -0.36 -8.22 8.41
N TYR A 37 -0.51 -8.44 9.72
CA TYR A 37 -1.78 -8.33 10.38
C TYR A 37 -2.11 -6.90 10.79
N GLY A 38 -3.39 -6.70 11.10
CA GLY A 38 -3.98 -5.48 11.59
C GLY A 38 -5.47 -5.69 11.83
N LEU A 39 -6.18 -4.65 12.25
CA LEU A 39 -7.63 -4.74 12.46
C LEU A 39 -8.39 -5.02 11.16
N THR A 40 -7.99 -4.36 10.07
CA THR A 40 -8.41 -4.67 8.70
C THR A 40 -7.16 -4.84 7.86
N THR A 41 -7.03 -5.97 7.19
CA THR A 41 -5.85 -6.29 6.35
C THR A 41 -6.17 -6.26 4.86
N SER A 42 -7.44 -6.41 4.47
CA SER A 42 -7.83 -6.46 3.07
C SER A 42 -9.33 -6.26 2.87
N PHE A 43 -9.68 -5.95 1.62
CA PHE A 43 -11.06 -5.99 1.13
C PHE A 43 -11.21 -7.08 0.07
N ARG A 44 -12.42 -7.61 -0.13
CA ARG A 44 -12.68 -8.48 -1.27
C ARG A 44 -12.69 -7.66 -2.56
N SER A 45 -11.96 -8.08 -3.58
CA SER A 45 -11.89 -7.38 -4.86
C SER A 45 -13.28 -7.22 -5.52
N ASP A 46 -14.17 -8.19 -5.37
CA ASP A 46 -15.54 -8.17 -5.92
C ASP A 46 -16.50 -7.22 -5.19
N ARG A 47 -16.06 -6.61 -4.08
CA ARG A 47 -16.85 -5.64 -3.29
C ARG A 47 -16.30 -4.22 -3.40
N LEU A 48 -15.22 -4.01 -4.14
CA LEU A 48 -14.70 -2.67 -4.38
C LEU A 48 -15.69 -1.87 -5.24
N LYS A 49 -15.86 -0.59 -4.89
CA LYS A 49 -16.70 0.32 -5.67
C LYS A 49 -16.05 0.57 -7.04
N PRO A 50 -16.84 0.85 -8.09
CA PRO A 50 -16.30 1.32 -9.36
C PRO A 50 -15.40 2.55 -9.16
N GLY A 51 -14.29 2.59 -9.89
CA GLY A 51 -13.29 3.67 -9.79
C GLY A 51 -12.24 3.49 -8.70
N VAL A 52 -12.34 2.46 -7.85
CA VAL A 52 -11.24 2.06 -6.97
C VAL A 52 -10.15 1.40 -7.80
N VAL A 53 -8.93 1.93 -7.71
CA VAL A 53 -7.74 1.33 -8.32
C VAL A 53 -7.12 0.36 -7.32
N GLN A 54 -6.96 -0.89 -7.74
CA GLN A 54 -6.26 -1.89 -6.94
C GLN A 54 -4.76 -1.80 -7.22
N LEU A 55 -3.98 -1.44 -6.21
CA LEU A 55 -2.52 -1.27 -6.28
C LEU A 55 -1.76 -2.55 -5.90
N ALA A 56 -2.36 -3.41 -5.07
CA ALA A 56 -1.80 -4.72 -4.74
C ALA A 56 -2.88 -5.77 -4.42
N LYS A 57 -2.55 -7.05 -4.61
CA LYS A 57 -3.48 -8.17 -4.36
C LYS A 57 -2.84 -9.40 -3.76
N GLU A 58 -3.66 -10.16 -3.05
CA GLU A 58 -3.43 -11.55 -2.67
C GLU A 58 -4.64 -12.37 -3.14
N GLY A 59 -4.52 -13.07 -4.28
CA GLY A 59 -5.64 -13.78 -4.87
C GLY A 59 -6.85 -12.87 -5.13
N ALA A 60 -7.96 -13.11 -4.44
CA ALA A 60 -9.20 -12.33 -4.52
C ALA A 60 -9.28 -11.15 -3.52
N TRP A 61 -8.21 -10.88 -2.78
CA TRP A 61 -8.14 -9.86 -1.76
C TRP A 61 -7.31 -8.66 -2.23
N ALA A 62 -7.86 -7.47 -2.04
CA ALA A 62 -7.19 -6.21 -2.28
C ALA A 62 -6.50 -5.72 -1.00
N LYS A 63 -5.19 -5.57 -1.08
CA LYS A 63 -4.30 -5.25 0.05
C LYS A 63 -3.90 -3.77 0.07
N TYR A 64 -3.79 -3.20 -1.12
CA TYR A 64 -3.43 -1.82 -1.32
C TYR A 64 -4.35 -1.25 -2.42
N ILE A 65 -5.07 -0.18 -2.10
CA ILE A 65 -6.08 0.41 -2.99
C ILE A 65 -6.03 1.93 -2.91
N HIS A 66 -6.41 2.57 -4.00
CA HIS A 66 -6.42 4.02 -4.14
C HIS A 66 -7.65 4.48 -4.90
N GLY A 67 -8.09 5.71 -4.65
CA GLY A 67 -9.18 6.31 -5.40
C GLY A 67 -9.30 7.81 -5.17
N ASN A 68 -10.25 8.40 -5.90
CA ASN A 68 -10.59 9.81 -5.78
C ASN A 68 -11.84 9.97 -4.90
N LEU A 69 -11.91 11.07 -4.15
CA LEU A 69 -13.10 11.50 -3.43
C LEU A 69 -13.18 13.02 -3.44
N GLY A 70 -14.15 13.57 -4.17
CA GLY A 70 -14.26 15.01 -4.40
C GLY A 70 -13.02 15.53 -5.15
N GLU A 71 -12.41 16.58 -4.62
CA GLU A 71 -11.16 17.16 -5.14
C GLU A 71 -9.90 16.48 -4.59
N GLY A 72 -10.07 15.51 -3.69
CA GLY A 72 -9.00 14.79 -3.03
C GLY A 72 -8.81 13.37 -3.55
N THR A 73 -7.76 12.74 -3.03
CA THR A 73 -7.49 11.32 -3.22
C THR A 73 -7.39 10.63 -1.88
N TRP A 74 -7.61 9.33 -1.85
CA TRP A 74 -7.43 8.50 -0.68
C TRP A 74 -6.67 7.24 -1.07
N THR A 75 -5.91 6.72 -0.11
CA THR A 75 -5.18 5.48 -0.26
C THR A 75 -5.36 4.66 1.00
N TYR A 76 -5.60 3.37 0.84
CA TYR A 76 -5.65 2.41 1.93
C TYR A 76 -4.62 1.31 1.67
N TYR A 77 -3.72 1.12 2.64
CA TYR A 77 -2.76 0.02 2.70
C TYR A 77 -3.06 -0.79 3.96
N GLY A 78 -3.40 -2.06 3.79
CA GLY A 78 -3.90 -2.90 4.87
C GLY A 78 -2.81 -3.39 5.83
N GLY A 79 -3.20 -3.66 7.07
CA GLY A 79 -2.30 -4.12 8.13
C GLY A 79 -1.82 -3.00 9.07
N HIS A 80 -0.96 -3.35 10.01
CA HIS A 80 -0.44 -2.46 11.05
C HIS A 80 1.04 -2.12 10.83
N ASP A 81 1.92 -3.13 10.93
CA ASP A 81 3.36 -2.98 10.77
C ASP A 81 3.91 -4.05 9.79
N PRO A 82 4.50 -3.66 8.65
CA PRO A 82 5.09 -4.61 7.72
C PRO A 82 6.35 -5.31 8.22
N GLU A 83 7.08 -4.72 9.17
CA GLU A 83 8.32 -5.29 9.71
C GLU A 83 8.11 -6.00 11.06
N ASP A 84 6.91 -5.88 11.62
CA ASP A 84 6.40 -6.72 12.70
C ASP A 84 5.02 -7.29 12.33
N PRO A 85 4.98 -8.39 11.54
CA PRO A 85 3.76 -8.87 10.92
C PRO A 85 2.66 -9.29 11.90
N GLU A 86 3.00 -9.67 13.13
CA GLU A 86 2.02 -10.14 14.13
C GLU A 86 1.69 -9.11 15.20
N HIS A 87 2.61 -8.19 15.52
CA HIS A 87 2.56 -7.16 16.55
C HIS A 87 1.42 -7.31 17.57
N GLN A 88 1.73 -7.95 18.71
CA GLN A 88 0.78 -8.21 19.77
C GLN A 88 0.69 -7.03 20.75
N ILE A 89 -0.41 -6.97 21.51
CA ILE A 89 -0.59 -5.94 22.53
C ILE A 89 0.48 -6.13 23.61
N GLY A 90 1.32 -5.12 23.79
CA GLY A 90 2.41 -5.12 24.78
C GLY A 90 3.79 -5.41 24.18
N ASP A 91 3.87 -5.73 22.89
CA ASP A 91 5.15 -5.83 22.19
C ASP A 91 5.82 -4.44 22.14
N PRO A 92 7.17 -4.39 22.21
CA PRO A 92 7.89 -3.13 22.06
C PRO A 92 7.64 -2.54 20.67
N PRO A 93 7.75 -1.21 20.50
CA PRO A 93 7.67 -0.60 19.18
C PRO A 93 8.81 -1.08 18.30
N THR A 94 8.52 -1.25 17.01
CA THR A 94 9.53 -1.62 16.00
C THR A 94 10.62 -0.56 15.91
N ASP A 95 11.87 -0.99 15.96
CA ASP A 95 13.03 -0.12 15.79
C ASP A 95 13.30 0.11 14.30
N LEU A 96 12.87 1.27 13.80
CA LEU A 96 12.99 1.62 12.38
C LEU A 96 14.44 1.67 11.88
N GLU A 97 15.43 1.87 12.75
CA GLU A 97 16.85 1.90 12.37
C GLU A 97 17.32 0.53 11.85
N LEU A 98 16.65 -0.56 12.26
CA LEU A 98 16.94 -1.92 11.81
C LEU A 98 16.36 -2.24 10.42
N HIS A 99 15.45 -1.40 9.90
CA HIS A 99 14.71 -1.65 8.66
C HIS A 99 14.88 -0.55 7.59
N PRO A 100 16.12 -0.10 7.27
CA PRO A 100 16.36 1.03 6.38
C PRO A 100 15.92 0.77 4.92
N ASN A 101 15.82 -0.50 4.52
CA ASN A 101 15.42 -0.93 3.18
C ASN A 101 14.09 -1.69 3.18
N SER A 102 13.23 -1.52 4.18
CA SER A 102 11.94 -2.20 4.23
C SER A 102 11.10 -1.91 2.98
N PRO A 103 10.67 -2.93 2.21
CA PRO A 103 9.76 -2.74 1.09
C PRO A 103 8.37 -2.31 1.59
N GLY A 104 7.93 -2.76 2.77
CA GLY A 104 6.65 -2.36 3.34
C GLY A 104 6.61 -0.88 3.75
N TYR A 105 7.62 -0.41 4.48
CA TYR A 105 7.73 1.01 4.86
C TYR A 105 7.94 1.90 3.64
N ARG A 106 8.62 1.42 2.57
CA ARG A 106 8.72 2.16 1.31
C ARG A 106 7.36 2.54 0.72
N LEU A 107 6.37 1.63 0.76
CA LEU A 107 5.01 1.90 0.30
C LEU A 107 4.27 2.92 1.18
N ILE A 108 4.49 2.87 2.50
CA ILE A 108 3.95 3.88 3.42
C ILE A 108 4.52 5.26 3.09
N LEU A 109 5.83 5.35 2.86
CA LEU A 109 6.47 6.61 2.48
C LEU A 109 5.95 7.14 1.15
N ASN A 110 5.70 6.27 0.15
CA ASN A 110 5.09 6.70 -1.11
C ASN A 110 3.75 7.43 -0.89
N ASN A 111 2.91 6.93 0.03
CA ASN A 111 1.61 7.54 0.36
C ASN A 111 1.75 8.95 0.95
N VAL A 112 2.80 9.21 1.73
CA VAL A 112 3.04 10.51 2.38
C VAL A 112 3.70 11.50 1.44
N LEU A 113 4.57 11.04 0.54
CA LEU A 113 5.40 11.91 -0.29
C LEU A 113 4.71 12.32 -1.61
N PHE A 114 3.86 11.47 -2.20
CA PHE A 114 3.23 11.81 -3.48
C PHE A 114 2.32 13.05 -3.43
N PRO A 115 1.55 13.34 -2.37
CA PRO A 115 0.73 14.56 -2.30
C PRO A 115 1.60 15.82 -2.18
N ALA A 116 2.82 15.69 -1.66
CA ALA A 116 3.79 16.76 -1.56
C ALA A 116 4.52 17.05 -2.88
N ALA A 117 4.32 16.22 -3.92
CA ALA A 117 4.94 16.41 -5.22
C ALA A 117 4.40 17.70 -5.89
N LYS A 118 5.26 18.71 -6.01
CA LYS A 118 4.91 19.96 -6.73
C LYS A 118 4.69 19.66 -8.21
N LYS A 119 3.56 20.11 -8.75
CA LYS A 119 3.33 20.11 -10.20
C LYS A 119 4.43 20.94 -10.88
N LYS A 120 5.13 20.37 -11.86
CA LYS A 120 6.01 21.15 -12.73
C LYS A 120 5.15 22.17 -13.48
N THR A 121 5.53 23.44 -13.40
CA THR A 121 4.95 24.49 -14.24
C THR A 121 5.27 24.17 -15.69
N LEU A 122 4.23 23.96 -16.50
CA LEU A 122 4.39 23.83 -17.94
C LEU A 122 4.89 25.18 -18.47
N LYS A 123 5.96 25.17 -19.27
CA LYS A 123 6.36 26.38 -19.99
C LYS A 123 5.27 26.66 -21.04
N THR A 124 4.51 27.73 -20.83
CA THR A 124 3.71 28.38 -21.88
C THR A 124 4.62 29.10 -22.85
#